data_AF-A0A409YNT4-F1
#
_entry.id   AF-A0A409YNT4-F1
#
_cell.length_a   1.000
_cell.length_b   1.000
_cell.length_c   1.000
_cell.angle_alpha   90.00
_cell.angle_beta   90.00
_cell.angle_gamma   90.00
#
_symmetry.space_group_name_H-M   'P 1'
#
loop_
_entity.id
_entity.type
_entity.pdbx_description
1 polymer ?
#
loop_
_entity_poly.entity_id
_entity_poly.type
_entity_poly.pdbx_seq_one_letter_code
_entity_poly.pdbx_strand_id
1 'polypeptide(L)'
;MRLQGNRTLDTLFKAERARSGVLAQMVVGLIRAAEPRVRRPAILQLMPVTMHYGKESFLQFCLDAWVLSRRISFATRTRRATIPMSVHLDHAVKENDIEYALQLAENGVAFDSIMIDASAKKTDEDNLAFMEPYIQRAHKHNIAVEVEFGHMEGGLVGLEKTGGMRLTDPHSATEFMKRAGAQICAPSIGNTHGIYNTPPKFHLDIVRELKRLLGDQIPLCLHGTTYLDHKLLTESIQSGMTKIQYNADTRDKYVEELTRCLNSSKTLPDAVENMSSQVILITGAGGFLGNLLASSISEITGRLILTDTIDITPPTPATSSCIVLTKDLTQPDQVESLFHTHLGLPDVVYCLHGIMSRGAEDNFDMGLKINVDSVRSLLDAARRNCRPDVKFIFASSLAVYGGPLPEIITPSTVAIPQSSYGMEKLMVELLINDYTRRGWIDGRVLRLPTIVVRAGAPSNATSSFLSGIVREPLRGVETTCPIGNSLWIRQSYL
;
A
#
# COMPACT_ATOMS: atom_id res chain seq x y z
N MET A 1 25.54 17.71 -0.94
CA MET A 1 24.36 18.51 -0.51
C MET A 1 23.53 17.64 0.42
N ARG A 2 23.11 18.10 1.60
CA ARG A 2 22.35 17.25 2.54
C ARG A 2 20.85 17.36 2.22
N LEU A 3 20.26 16.30 1.67
CA LEU A 3 18.82 16.21 1.42
C LEU A 3 18.08 16.18 2.76
N GLN A 4 17.45 17.31 3.13
CA GLN A 4 16.76 17.43 4.41
C GLN A 4 15.46 16.61 4.41
N GLY A 5 15.21 15.86 5.50
CA GLY A 5 14.00 15.08 5.67
C GLY A 5 13.88 13.85 4.75
N ASN A 6 14.94 13.46 4.04
CA ASN A 6 14.93 12.23 3.26
C ASN A 6 14.89 11.00 4.18
N ARG A 7 13.86 10.16 4.01
CA ARG A 7 13.58 9.02 4.90
C ARG A 7 14.66 7.94 4.88
N THR A 8 15.24 7.65 3.71
CA THR A 8 16.34 6.68 3.58
C THR A 8 17.56 7.17 4.37
N LEU A 9 17.98 8.42 4.16
CA LEU A 9 19.14 8.97 4.85
C LEU A 9 18.94 9.07 6.36
N ASP A 10 17.78 9.53 6.82
CA ASP A 10 17.45 9.58 8.25
C ASP A 10 17.51 8.20 8.91
N THR A 11 17.09 7.17 8.18
CA THR A 11 17.14 5.78 8.62
C THR A 11 18.58 5.28 8.73
N LEU A 12 19.40 5.49 7.70
CA LEU A 12 20.80 5.06 7.68
C LEU A 12 21.64 5.80 8.73
N PHE A 13 21.52 7.12 8.85
CA PHE A 13 22.26 7.89 9.87
C PHE A 13 21.87 7.54 11.31
N LYS A 14 20.64 7.05 11.55
CA LYS A 14 20.25 6.53 12.87
C LYS A 14 20.92 5.18 13.13
N ALA A 15 20.95 4.31 12.14
CA ALA A 15 21.56 2.98 12.25
C ALA A 15 23.09 3.06 12.44
N GLU A 16 23.74 3.98 11.72
CA GLU A 16 25.17 4.27 11.83
C GLU A 16 25.54 4.74 13.25
N ARG A 17 24.80 5.70 13.80
CA ARG A 17 24.97 6.15 15.20
C ARG A 17 24.77 5.03 16.21
N ALA A 18 23.93 4.05 15.89
CA ALA A 18 23.67 2.88 16.71
C ALA A 18 24.64 1.71 16.42
N ARG A 19 25.59 1.86 15.49
CA ARG A 19 26.49 0.79 15.00
C ARG A 19 25.73 -0.48 14.60
N SER A 20 24.68 -0.29 13.81
CA SER A 20 23.77 -1.35 13.37
C SER A 20 23.53 -1.28 11.86
N GLY A 21 23.14 -2.40 11.26
CA GLY A 21 22.74 -2.47 9.86
C GLY A 21 21.24 -2.29 9.66
N VAL A 22 20.84 -1.69 8.54
CA VAL A 22 19.45 -1.62 8.06
C VAL A 22 19.27 -2.62 6.93
N LEU A 23 18.27 -3.47 7.07
CA LEU A 23 17.88 -4.44 6.06
C LEU A 23 17.18 -3.75 4.88
N ALA A 24 17.66 -3.99 3.67
CA ALA A 24 17.00 -3.62 2.41
C ALA A 24 16.50 -4.88 1.68
N GLN A 25 15.19 -5.00 1.43
CA GLN A 25 14.57 -6.25 0.96
C GLN A 25 13.22 -6.04 0.22
N MET A 26 12.73 -7.04 -0.51
CA MET A 26 11.44 -7.04 -1.21
C MET A 26 10.20 -7.10 -0.28
N VAL A 27 9.06 -6.65 -0.83
CA VAL A 27 8.01 -5.88 -0.14
C VAL A 27 7.21 -6.59 0.97
N VAL A 28 6.44 -7.64 0.68
CA VAL A 28 5.35 -8.06 1.60
C VAL A 28 5.85 -8.82 2.84
N GLY A 29 6.88 -9.67 2.68
CA GLY A 29 7.50 -10.38 3.80
C GLY A 29 8.17 -9.43 4.79
N LEU A 30 8.81 -8.37 4.29
CA LEU A 30 9.50 -7.38 5.13
C LEU A 30 8.54 -6.58 6.00
N ILE A 31 7.40 -6.14 5.44
CA ILE A 31 6.37 -5.40 6.20
C ILE A 31 5.89 -6.23 7.40
N ARG A 32 5.53 -7.50 7.17
CA ARG A 32 5.06 -8.40 8.24
C ARG A 32 6.15 -8.80 9.22
N ALA A 33 7.42 -8.88 8.80
CA ALA A 33 8.53 -9.17 9.70
C ALA A 33 8.85 -7.98 10.62
N ALA A 34 8.69 -6.75 10.11
CA ALA A 34 8.95 -5.52 10.84
C ALA A 34 7.87 -5.26 11.93
N GLU A 35 6.60 -5.58 11.64
CA GLU A 35 5.42 -5.19 12.44
C GLU A 35 5.34 -5.73 13.89
N PRO A 36 5.52 -7.04 14.21
CA PRO A 36 5.14 -7.54 15.54
C PRO A 36 6.28 -7.66 16.56
N ARG A 37 7.56 -7.78 16.15
CA ARG A 37 8.62 -8.28 17.06
C ARG A 37 9.82 -7.36 17.31
N VAL A 38 10.16 -6.46 16.39
CA VAL A 38 11.50 -5.81 16.46
C VAL A 38 11.48 -4.28 16.37
N ARG A 39 10.42 -3.65 15.84
CA ARG A 39 10.31 -2.19 15.67
C ARG A 39 11.57 -1.58 15.03
N ARG A 40 12.19 -2.29 14.07
CA ARG A 40 13.43 -1.85 13.43
C ARG A 40 13.14 -1.14 12.12
N PRO A 41 13.88 -0.06 11.80
CA PRO A 41 13.83 0.53 10.48
C PRO A 41 14.15 -0.50 9.40
N ALA A 42 13.53 -0.33 8.23
CA ALA A 42 13.78 -1.18 7.07
C ALA A 42 13.65 -0.37 5.77
N ILE A 43 14.32 -0.81 4.72
CA ILE A 43 14.24 -0.23 3.39
C ILE A 43 13.55 -1.24 2.47
N LEU A 44 12.42 -0.87 1.87
CA LEU A 44 11.78 -1.67 0.83
C LEU A 44 12.54 -1.48 -0.46
N GLN A 45 13.03 -2.57 -1.02
CA GLN A 45 13.85 -2.53 -2.23
C GLN A 45 13.09 -3.10 -3.43
N LEU A 46 13.08 -2.35 -4.52
CA LEU A 46 12.54 -2.76 -5.82
C LEU A 46 13.66 -2.85 -6.85
N MET A 47 13.57 -3.84 -7.75
CA MET A 47 14.40 -3.92 -8.95
C MET A 47 13.69 -3.24 -10.13
N PRO A 48 14.40 -2.84 -11.22
CA PRO A 48 13.78 -2.25 -12.39
C PRO A 48 12.70 -3.17 -12.99
N VAL A 49 12.93 -4.48 -13.03
CA VAL A 49 11.93 -5.45 -13.48
C VAL A 49 10.64 -5.41 -12.66
N THR A 50 10.74 -5.22 -11.34
CA THR A 50 9.58 -5.13 -10.44
C THR A 50 8.86 -3.80 -10.62
N MET A 51 9.62 -2.70 -10.78
CA MET A 51 9.08 -1.39 -11.08
C MET A 51 8.31 -1.39 -12.41
N HIS A 52 8.84 -2.00 -13.47
CA HIS A 52 8.16 -2.10 -14.77
C HIS A 52 6.92 -3.00 -14.72
N TYR A 53 6.97 -4.09 -13.95
CA TYR A 53 5.82 -4.97 -13.78
C TYR A 53 4.69 -4.29 -13.01
N GLY A 54 5.01 -3.70 -11.85
CA GLY A 54 4.04 -3.11 -10.93
C GLY A 54 3.64 -1.67 -11.25
N LYS A 55 4.47 -0.96 -12.03
CA LYS A 55 4.28 0.44 -12.45
C LYS A 55 4.07 1.38 -11.24
N GLU A 56 3.48 2.54 -11.51
CA GLU A 56 3.15 3.57 -10.51
C GLU A 56 2.31 3.02 -9.34
N SER A 57 1.30 2.18 -9.62
CA SER A 57 0.38 1.68 -8.60
C SER A 57 1.07 0.81 -7.55
N PHE A 58 2.03 -0.02 -7.97
CA PHE A 58 2.79 -0.84 -7.04
C PHE A 58 3.81 -0.01 -6.24
N LEU A 59 4.44 1.00 -6.87
CA LEU A 59 5.30 1.93 -6.15
C LEU A 59 4.50 2.70 -5.09
N GLN A 60 3.33 3.23 -5.45
CA GLN A 60 2.42 3.90 -4.53
C GLN A 60 2.00 2.96 -3.40
N PHE A 61 1.66 1.71 -3.69
CA PHE A 61 1.40 0.70 -2.67
C PHE A 61 2.58 0.50 -1.71
N CYS A 62 3.83 0.48 -2.20
CA CYS A 62 5.01 0.35 -1.35
C CYS A 62 5.25 1.60 -0.48
N LEU A 63 5.00 2.79 -1.02
CA LEU A 63 5.07 4.05 -0.27
C LEU A 63 3.97 4.11 0.80
N ASP A 64 2.78 3.63 0.48
CA ASP A 64 1.61 3.55 1.37
C ASP A 64 1.71 2.41 2.39
N ALA A 65 2.50 1.37 2.12
CA ALA A 65 2.74 0.28 3.07
C ALA A 65 3.26 0.80 4.43
N TRP A 66 4.04 1.90 4.41
CA TRP A 66 4.42 2.63 5.60
C TRP A 66 3.20 3.21 6.35
N VAL A 67 2.24 3.82 5.63
CA VAL A 67 0.98 4.35 6.19
C VAL A 67 0.11 3.21 6.73
N LEU A 68 0.05 2.07 6.03
CA LEU A 68 -0.71 0.89 6.44
C LEU A 68 -0.14 0.24 7.71
N SER A 69 1.18 0.22 7.89
CA SER A 69 1.82 -0.24 9.14
C SER A 69 1.39 0.60 10.36
N ARG A 70 0.96 1.86 10.16
CA ARG A 70 0.36 2.71 11.21
C ARG A 70 -1.04 2.25 11.62
N ARG A 71 -1.78 1.57 10.72
CA ARG A 71 -3.18 1.15 10.93
C ARG A 71 -3.29 -0.25 11.54
N ILE A 72 -2.36 -1.16 11.22
CA ILE A 72 -2.37 -2.55 11.75
C ILE A 72 -2.12 -2.61 13.27
N SER A 73 -1.50 -1.59 13.87
CA SER A 73 -1.31 -1.48 15.33
C SER A 73 -2.60 -1.17 16.14
N PHE A 74 -3.74 -0.89 15.49
CA PHE A 74 -4.99 -0.66 16.24
C PHE A 74 -5.56 -1.96 16.84
N ALA A 75 -5.19 -3.14 16.30
CA ALA A 75 -5.69 -4.43 16.75
C ALA A 75 -4.95 -5.03 17.96
N THR A 76 -3.71 -4.59 18.28
CA THR A 76 -2.83 -5.30 19.24
C THR A 76 -2.49 -4.55 20.53
N ARG A 77 -3.10 -3.39 20.82
CA ARG A 77 -2.94 -2.64 22.10
C ARG A 77 -1.48 -2.39 22.52
N THR A 78 -0.52 -2.38 21.59
CA THR A 78 0.86 -1.95 21.85
C THR A 78 1.04 -0.52 21.33
N ARG A 79 1.71 0.34 22.11
CA ARG A 79 1.93 1.77 21.80
C ARG A 79 2.29 1.98 20.33
N ARG A 80 1.62 2.97 19.68
CA ARG A 80 1.86 3.49 18.31
C ARG A 80 3.36 3.69 18.06
N ALA A 81 4.05 2.66 17.59
CA ALA A 81 5.43 2.77 17.13
C ALA A 81 5.39 2.72 15.61
N THR A 82 5.45 3.89 14.98
CA THR A 82 5.72 4.04 13.55
C THR A 82 7.06 3.38 13.24
N ILE A 83 7.07 2.35 12.41
CA ILE A 83 8.31 1.81 11.88
C ILE A 83 8.75 2.74 10.74
N PRO A 84 9.92 3.40 10.82
CA PRO A 84 10.41 4.19 9.70
C PRO A 84 10.75 3.23 8.55
N MET A 85 10.04 3.39 7.43
CA MET A 85 10.30 2.66 6.20
C MET A 85 10.52 3.65 5.06
N SER A 86 11.42 3.31 4.15
CA SER A 86 11.65 4.03 2.90
C SER A 86 11.63 3.05 1.72
N VAL A 87 11.42 3.55 0.51
CA VAL A 87 11.40 2.76 -0.72
C VAL A 87 12.60 3.11 -1.58
N HIS A 88 13.35 2.10 -1.99
CA HIS A 88 14.58 2.19 -2.75
C HIS A 88 14.48 1.44 -4.08
N LEU A 89 14.88 2.09 -5.18
CA LEU A 89 15.14 1.40 -6.45
C LEU A 89 16.60 0.95 -6.50
N ASP A 90 16.82 -0.33 -6.77
CA ASP A 90 18.12 -0.97 -6.73
C ASP A 90 18.64 -1.29 -8.13
N HIS A 91 19.95 -1.14 -8.36
CA HIS A 91 20.63 -1.38 -9.64
C HIS A 91 19.89 -0.86 -10.89
N ALA A 92 19.60 0.43 -10.96
CA ALA A 92 19.15 1.05 -12.21
C ALA A 92 20.36 1.22 -13.16
N VAL A 93 20.62 0.19 -13.97
CA VAL A 93 21.75 0.14 -14.91
C VAL A 93 21.39 0.78 -16.27
N LYS A 94 20.16 0.56 -16.74
CA LYS A 94 19.71 1.07 -18.04
C LYS A 94 19.20 2.50 -17.88
N GLU A 95 19.59 3.35 -18.82
CA GLU A 95 19.12 4.73 -18.91
C GLU A 95 17.59 4.84 -18.84
N ASN A 96 16.87 4.00 -19.59
CA ASN A 96 15.41 3.96 -19.57
C ASN A 96 14.80 3.64 -18.20
N ASP A 97 15.49 2.87 -17.36
CA ASP A 97 15.02 2.53 -16.02
C ASP A 97 15.16 3.75 -15.08
N ILE A 98 16.27 4.48 -15.20
CA ILE A 98 16.53 5.72 -14.46
C ILE A 98 15.52 6.79 -14.89
N GLU A 99 15.34 6.97 -16.19
CA GLU A 99 14.36 7.90 -16.77
C GLU A 99 12.95 7.62 -16.29
N TYR A 100 12.52 6.35 -16.32
CA TYR A 100 11.19 5.98 -15.87
C TYR A 100 10.98 6.27 -14.37
N ALA A 101 11.97 5.95 -13.52
CA ALA A 101 11.89 6.23 -12.08
C ALA A 101 11.80 7.73 -11.77
N LEU A 102 12.54 8.56 -12.51
CA LEU A 102 12.51 10.02 -12.37
C LEU A 102 11.21 10.62 -12.92
N GLN A 103 10.68 10.07 -14.01
CA GLN A 103 9.38 10.49 -14.56
C GLN A 103 8.22 10.21 -13.58
N LEU A 104 8.25 9.07 -12.87
CA LEU A 104 7.29 8.80 -11.80
C LEU A 104 7.37 9.87 -10.69
N ALA A 105 8.58 10.28 -10.32
CA ALA A 105 8.78 11.33 -9.33
C ALA A 105 8.29 12.70 -9.80
N GLU A 106 8.47 13.03 -11.08
CA GLU A 106 7.91 14.23 -11.72
C GLU A 106 6.38 14.24 -11.70
N ASN A 107 5.76 13.06 -11.77
CA ASN A 107 4.32 12.86 -11.65
C ASN A 107 3.83 12.78 -10.19
N GLY A 108 4.71 12.95 -9.19
CA GLY A 108 4.36 13.00 -7.77
C GLY A 108 4.50 11.68 -7.01
N VAL A 109 4.94 10.59 -7.66
CA VAL A 109 5.17 9.29 -7.02
C VAL A 109 6.67 8.99 -7.02
N ALA A 110 7.36 9.42 -5.96
CA ALA A 110 8.82 9.38 -5.88
C ALA A 110 9.34 8.24 -4.96
N PHE A 111 10.38 7.54 -5.41
CA PHE A 111 11.23 6.75 -4.53
C PHE A 111 11.92 7.64 -3.49
N ASP A 112 12.21 7.09 -2.30
CA ASP A 112 13.03 7.82 -1.32
C ASP A 112 14.51 7.80 -1.70
N SER A 113 14.95 6.73 -2.37
CA SER A 113 16.30 6.62 -2.90
C SER A 113 16.38 5.76 -4.15
N ILE A 114 17.33 6.04 -5.03
CA ILE A 114 17.62 5.24 -6.23
C ILE A 114 19.10 4.88 -6.27
N MET A 115 19.42 3.68 -6.71
CA MET A 115 20.79 3.27 -7.03
C MET A 115 20.99 3.44 -8.52
N ILE A 116 21.88 4.35 -8.91
CA ILE A 116 22.32 4.48 -10.29
C ILE A 116 23.61 3.70 -10.41
N ASP A 117 23.54 2.59 -11.15
CA ASP A 117 24.65 1.65 -11.27
C ASP A 117 25.28 1.78 -12.66
N ALA A 118 26.35 2.57 -12.72
CA ALA A 118 27.19 2.75 -13.89
C ALA A 118 28.61 2.19 -13.66
N SER A 119 28.75 1.21 -12.75
CA SER A 119 30.02 0.53 -12.43
C SER A 119 30.69 -0.12 -13.65
N ALA A 120 29.88 -0.55 -14.63
CA ALA A 120 30.35 -1.16 -15.88
C ALA A 120 30.96 -0.17 -16.90
N LYS A 121 30.96 1.15 -16.63
CA LYS A 121 31.63 2.14 -17.49
C LYS A 121 33.15 1.98 -17.41
N LYS A 122 33.85 2.36 -18.49
CA LYS A 122 35.29 2.10 -18.63
C LYS A 122 36.15 2.95 -17.71
N THR A 123 35.73 4.18 -17.45
CA THR A 123 36.45 5.14 -16.61
C THR A 123 35.51 5.73 -15.56
N ASP A 124 36.08 6.20 -14.46
CA ASP A 124 35.30 6.86 -13.41
C ASP A 124 34.78 8.23 -13.91
N GLU A 125 35.47 8.88 -14.86
CA GLU A 125 34.99 10.07 -15.57
C GLU A 125 33.74 9.79 -16.41
N ASP A 126 33.71 8.70 -17.18
CA ASP A 126 32.54 8.30 -17.98
C ASP A 126 31.35 7.94 -17.08
N ASN A 127 31.63 7.31 -15.94
CA ASN A 127 30.64 6.99 -14.92
C ASN A 127 30.03 8.29 -14.35
N LEU A 128 30.88 9.24 -13.92
CA LEU A 128 30.43 10.52 -13.38
C LEU A 128 29.62 11.33 -14.39
N ALA A 129 30.11 11.46 -15.63
CA ALA A 129 29.45 12.23 -16.68
C ALA A 129 28.07 11.65 -17.04
N PHE A 130 27.93 10.33 -16.98
CA PHE A 130 26.63 9.67 -17.19
C PHE A 130 25.67 9.93 -16.02
N MET A 131 26.11 9.85 -14.77
CA MET A 131 25.21 9.92 -13.61
C MET A 131 24.86 11.34 -13.18
N GLU A 132 25.73 12.32 -13.40
CA GLU A 132 25.54 13.71 -12.97
C GLU A 132 24.16 14.30 -13.33
N PRO A 133 23.66 14.23 -14.58
CA PRO A 133 22.34 14.77 -14.91
C PRO A 133 21.20 14.10 -14.13
N TYR A 134 21.29 12.79 -13.90
CA TYR A 134 20.28 12.03 -13.16
C TYR A 134 20.31 12.32 -11.67
N ILE A 135 21.51 12.47 -11.09
CA ILE A 135 21.67 12.86 -9.68
C ILE A 135 21.05 14.24 -9.44
N GLN A 136 21.32 15.20 -10.34
CA GLN A 136 20.72 16.54 -10.24
C GLN A 136 19.19 16.49 -10.35
N ARG A 137 18.63 15.65 -11.23
CA ARG A 137 17.19 15.43 -11.35
C ARG A 137 16.60 14.79 -10.10
N ALA A 138 17.22 13.74 -9.57
CA ALA A 138 16.82 13.06 -8.35
C ALA A 138 16.73 14.03 -7.15
N HIS A 139 17.71 14.93 -7.01
CA HIS A 139 17.73 15.92 -5.94
C HIS A 139 16.54 16.90 -5.98
N LYS A 140 16.03 17.26 -7.17
CA LYS A 140 14.85 18.14 -7.29
C LYS A 140 13.60 17.53 -6.64
N HIS A 141 13.54 16.21 -6.56
CA HIS A 141 12.44 15.46 -5.95
C HIS A 141 12.81 14.89 -4.56
N ASN A 142 13.88 15.39 -3.94
CA ASN A 142 14.40 14.93 -2.64
C ASN A 142 14.74 13.43 -2.60
N ILE A 143 15.14 12.84 -3.73
CA ILE A 143 15.52 11.43 -3.87
C ILE A 143 17.01 11.28 -3.59
N ALA A 144 17.38 10.40 -2.65
CA ALA A 144 18.78 10.12 -2.38
C ALA A 144 19.38 9.16 -3.41
N VAL A 145 20.62 9.39 -3.83
CA VAL A 145 21.30 8.54 -4.80
C VAL A 145 22.36 7.66 -4.15
N GLU A 146 22.25 6.36 -4.43
CA GLU A 146 23.28 5.35 -4.19
C GLU A 146 24.08 5.10 -5.47
N VAL A 147 25.39 4.92 -5.33
CA VAL A 147 26.28 4.60 -6.44
C VAL A 147 27.17 3.43 -6.08
N GLU A 148 27.37 2.52 -7.04
CA GLU A 148 28.39 1.48 -6.94
C GLU A 148 29.75 2.03 -7.39
N PHE A 149 30.78 1.76 -6.60
CA PHE A 149 32.15 2.13 -6.93
C PHE A 149 33.06 0.91 -6.94
N GLY A 150 33.80 0.71 -8.03
CA GLY A 150 34.48 -0.55 -8.33
C GLY A 150 33.68 -1.33 -9.38
N HIS A 151 33.73 -2.66 -9.30
CA HIS A 151 32.88 -3.56 -10.08
C HIS A 151 32.75 -4.89 -9.33
N MET A 152 31.53 -5.30 -9.01
CA MET A 152 31.25 -6.61 -8.40
C MET A 152 31.02 -7.68 -9.47
N GLU A 153 31.58 -8.86 -9.27
CA GLU A 153 31.27 -10.02 -10.13
C GLU A 153 29.96 -10.70 -9.70
N GLY A 154 29.31 -11.40 -10.64
CA GLY A 154 28.13 -12.21 -10.35
C GLY A 154 26.91 -11.80 -11.17
N GLY A 155 25.80 -12.50 -10.96
CA GLY A 155 24.53 -12.21 -11.63
C GLY A 155 23.37 -12.25 -10.65
N LEU A 156 22.48 -11.27 -10.75
CA LEU A 156 21.17 -11.26 -10.11
C LEU A 156 20.08 -11.52 -11.15
N VAL A 157 18.94 -12.07 -10.72
CA VAL A 157 17.75 -12.15 -11.57
C VAL A 157 17.33 -10.72 -11.94
N GLY A 158 17.50 -10.36 -13.21
CA GLY A 158 17.26 -9.00 -13.73
C GLY A 158 18.51 -8.23 -14.15
N LEU A 159 19.73 -8.73 -13.88
CA LEU A 159 21.01 -8.13 -14.28
C LEU A 159 21.83 -9.07 -15.17
N GLU A 160 22.55 -8.51 -16.15
CA GLU A 160 23.48 -9.26 -17.01
C GLU A 160 24.82 -9.48 -16.32
N LYS A 161 25.43 -10.66 -16.52
CA LYS A 161 26.81 -10.94 -16.03
C LYS A 161 27.81 -10.17 -16.90
N THR A 162 28.54 -9.23 -16.33
CA THR A 162 29.59 -8.49 -17.06
C THR A 162 30.87 -8.38 -16.23
N GLY A 163 32.03 -8.38 -16.91
CA GLY A 163 33.33 -7.98 -16.36
C GLY A 163 33.99 -8.91 -15.33
N GLY A 164 35.22 -8.55 -14.95
CA GLY A 164 35.96 -9.14 -13.82
C GLY A 164 35.98 -8.18 -12.62
N MET A 165 36.21 -8.69 -11.41
CA MET A 165 36.08 -7.96 -10.16
C MET A 165 37.10 -6.83 -10.06
N ARG A 166 36.63 -5.63 -9.68
CA ARG A 166 37.48 -4.47 -9.41
C ARG A 166 37.18 -3.98 -7.99
N LEU A 167 38.17 -4.15 -7.10
CA LEU A 167 38.10 -3.63 -5.74
C LEU A 167 38.05 -2.10 -5.74
N THR A 168 37.33 -1.54 -4.78
CA THR A 168 37.27 -0.10 -4.55
C THR A 168 38.60 0.43 -4.03
N ASP A 169 39.14 1.47 -4.69
CA ASP A 169 40.15 2.34 -4.09
C ASP A 169 39.47 3.41 -3.22
N PRO A 170 39.77 3.49 -1.90
CA PRO A 170 39.10 4.43 -0.99
C PRO A 170 39.29 5.91 -1.35
N HIS A 171 40.43 6.28 -1.92
CA HIS A 171 40.74 7.67 -2.26
C HIS A 171 39.96 8.10 -3.51
N SER A 172 39.99 7.31 -4.58
CA SER A 172 39.21 7.55 -5.80
C SER A 172 37.72 7.56 -5.50
N ALA A 173 37.21 6.62 -4.71
CA ALA A 173 35.80 6.60 -4.30
C ALA A 173 35.42 7.86 -3.51
N THR A 174 36.30 8.34 -2.63
CA THR A 174 36.06 9.56 -1.85
C THR A 174 35.97 10.80 -2.73
N GLU A 175 36.87 10.93 -3.71
CA GLU A 175 36.82 12.02 -4.68
C GLU A 175 35.56 11.93 -5.54
N PHE A 176 35.23 10.73 -6.02
CA PHE A 176 34.06 10.46 -6.82
C PHE A 176 32.76 10.85 -6.09
N MET A 177 32.57 10.39 -4.86
CA MET A 177 31.38 10.73 -4.05
C MET A 177 31.24 12.24 -3.85
N LYS A 178 32.36 12.96 -3.65
CA LYS A 178 32.36 14.42 -3.51
C LYS A 178 31.96 15.12 -4.81
N ARG A 179 32.47 14.67 -5.96
CA ARG A 179 32.18 15.24 -7.27
C ARG A 179 30.76 14.92 -7.75
N ALA A 180 30.34 13.66 -7.64
CA ALA A 180 29.00 13.20 -8.01
C ALA A 180 27.92 13.82 -7.13
N GLY A 181 28.24 14.05 -5.86
CA GLY A 181 27.29 14.55 -4.86
C GLY A 181 26.28 13.50 -4.41
N ALA A 182 26.49 12.21 -4.71
CA ALA A 182 25.68 11.08 -4.25
C ALA A 182 25.73 10.92 -2.71
N GLN A 183 24.76 10.22 -2.13
CA GLN A 183 24.59 10.13 -0.67
C GLN A 183 24.89 8.77 -0.07
N ILE A 184 24.91 7.70 -0.87
CA ILE A 184 25.18 6.34 -0.39
C ILE A 184 26.25 5.73 -1.30
N CYS A 185 27.27 5.10 -0.71
CA CYS A 185 28.35 4.46 -1.44
C CYS A 185 28.27 2.93 -1.29
N ALA A 186 28.23 2.20 -2.39
CA ALA A 186 28.32 0.75 -2.44
C ALA A 186 29.72 0.33 -2.95
N PRO A 187 30.68 0.05 -2.05
CA PRO A 187 32.03 -0.35 -2.47
C PRO A 187 32.12 -1.85 -2.80
N SER A 188 32.89 -2.19 -3.83
CA SER A 188 33.37 -3.54 -4.10
C SER A 188 34.54 -3.88 -3.18
N ILE A 189 34.31 -4.79 -2.23
CA ILE A 189 35.29 -5.20 -1.20
C ILE A 189 35.66 -6.67 -1.29
N GLY A 190 35.46 -7.31 -2.44
CA GLY A 190 35.58 -8.77 -2.59
C GLY A 190 34.25 -9.51 -2.48
N ASN A 191 33.14 -8.77 -2.42
CA ASN A 191 31.79 -9.28 -2.46
C ASN A 191 31.32 -9.52 -3.90
N THR A 192 30.47 -10.53 -4.08
CA THR A 192 29.90 -10.91 -5.38
C THR A 192 28.39 -11.06 -5.29
N HIS A 193 27.69 -10.84 -6.40
CA HIS A 193 26.27 -11.13 -6.49
C HIS A 193 25.99 -12.62 -6.73
N GLY A 194 24.99 -13.14 -6.02
CA GLY A 194 24.60 -14.55 -6.09
C GLY A 194 25.25 -15.40 -5.01
N ILE A 195 25.27 -16.72 -5.23
CA ILE A 195 25.75 -17.69 -4.23
C ILE A 195 27.26 -17.80 -4.30
N TYR A 196 27.92 -17.72 -3.13
CA TYR A 196 29.35 -17.94 -2.99
C TYR A 196 29.68 -19.44 -3.09
N ASN A 197 30.44 -19.82 -4.12
CA ASN A 197 30.95 -21.20 -4.26
C ASN A 197 32.14 -21.49 -3.32
N THR A 198 32.84 -20.43 -2.92
CA THR A 198 33.94 -20.47 -1.95
C THR A 198 33.72 -19.35 -0.93
N PRO A 199 34.18 -19.50 0.33
CA PRO A 199 34.04 -18.44 1.32
C PRO A 199 34.56 -17.10 0.80
N PRO A 200 33.76 -16.02 0.85
CA PRO A 200 34.20 -14.72 0.36
C PRO A 200 35.34 -14.17 1.19
N LYS A 201 36.23 -13.43 0.53
CA LYS A 201 37.33 -12.73 1.18
C LYS A 201 37.06 -11.23 1.16
N PHE A 202 36.37 -10.74 2.19
CA PHE A 202 36.08 -9.30 2.29
C PHE A 202 37.29 -8.52 2.80
N HIS A 203 37.63 -7.46 2.08
CA HIS A 203 38.67 -6.49 2.39
C HIS A 203 38.10 -5.40 3.31
N LEU A 204 37.89 -5.74 4.59
CA LEU A 204 37.29 -4.82 5.59
C LEU A 204 38.17 -3.59 5.89
N ASP A 205 39.45 -3.64 5.54
CA ASP A 205 40.36 -2.50 5.54
C ASP A 205 39.89 -1.38 4.59
N ILE A 206 39.36 -1.73 3.41
CA ILE A 206 38.75 -0.76 2.47
C ILE A 206 37.57 -0.05 3.13
N VAL A 207 36.72 -0.79 3.85
CA VAL A 207 35.55 -0.23 4.56
C VAL A 207 35.97 0.79 5.62
N ARG A 208 36.97 0.43 6.45
CA ARG A 208 37.47 1.31 7.50
C ARG A 208 38.11 2.57 6.93
N GLU A 209 38.84 2.45 5.83
CA GLU A 209 39.47 3.59 5.18
C GLU A 209 38.45 4.51 4.50
N LEU A 210 37.44 3.96 3.82
CA LEU A 210 36.30 4.73 3.30
C LEU A 210 35.58 5.49 4.41
N LYS A 211 35.33 4.82 5.55
CA LYS A 211 34.73 5.47 6.72
C LYS A 211 35.59 6.60 7.28
N ARG A 212 36.91 6.44 7.29
CA ARG A 212 37.85 7.49 7.72
C ARG A 212 37.83 8.70 6.77
N LEU A 213 37.73 8.47 5.46
CA LEU A 213 37.79 9.50 4.43
C LEU A 213 36.45 10.23 4.19
N LEU A 214 35.34 9.49 4.20
CA LEU A 214 33.98 10.01 3.97
C LEU A 214 33.30 10.50 5.26
N GLY A 215 33.73 10.00 6.42
CA GLY A 215 33.12 10.28 7.72
C GLY A 215 31.72 9.66 7.86
N ASP A 216 30.94 10.17 8.81
CA ASP A 216 29.55 9.72 9.10
C ASP A 216 28.51 10.47 8.24
N GLN A 217 28.94 11.02 7.11
CA GLN A 217 28.08 11.79 6.19
C GLN A 217 27.58 10.95 5.03
N ILE A 218 28.27 9.85 4.70
CA ILE A 218 27.95 8.97 3.58
C ILE A 218 27.88 7.53 4.12
N PRO A 219 26.68 6.97 4.28
CA PRO A 219 26.51 5.57 4.65
C PRO A 219 27.09 4.63 3.59
N LEU A 220 27.65 3.51 4.04
CA LEU A 220 28.15 2.45 3.18
C LEU A 220 27.10 1.35 3.01
N CYS A 221 26.92 0.87 1.78
CA CYS A 221 26.02 -0.21 1.42
C CYS A 221 26.80 -1.50 1.10
N LEU A 222 26.42 -2.60 1.76
CA LEU A 222 26.94 -3.92 1.49
C LEU A 222 25.98 -4.69 0.57
N HIS A 223 26.48 -4.97 -0.62
CA HIS A 223 25.84 -5.81 -1.63
C HIS A 223 26.34 -7.26 -1.56
N GLY A 224 25.63 -8.17 -2.22
CA GLY A 224 26.10 -9.55 -2.36
C GLY A 224 26.13 -10.31 -1.03
N THR A 225 25.08 -10.19 -0.21
CA THR A 225 25.01 -10.85 1.11
C THR A 225 24.30 -12.21 1.08
N THR A 226 24.04 -12.74 -0.11
CA THR A 226 23.31 -14.01 -0.29
C THR A 226 24.00 -15.16 0.43
N TYR A 227 23.35 -15.73 1.43
CA TYR A 227 23.86 -16.79 2.30
C TYR A 227 25.21 -16.46 2.97
N LEU A 228 25.47 -15.18 3.21
CA LEU A 228 26.71 -14.74 3.87
C LEU A 228 26.74 -15.21 5.33
N ASP A 229 27.91 -15.67 5.78
CA ASP A 229 28.11 -16.08 7.16
C ASP A 229 27.82 -14.91 8.14
N HIS A 230 27.10 -15.22 9.23
CA HIS A 230 26.65 -14.21 10.19
C HIS A 230 27.81 -13.48 10.88
N LYS A 231 28.96 -14.16 11.09
CA LYS A 231 30.15 -13.52 11.67
C LYS A 231 30.71 -12.49 10.70
N LEU A 232 30.85 -12.84 9.43
CA LEU A 232 31.36 -11.92 8.40
C LEU A 232 30.43 -10.72 8.19
N LEU A 233 29.11 -10.94 8.23
CA LEU A 233 28.13 -9.85 8.19
C LEU A 233 28.29 -8.90 9.41
N THR A 234 28.43 -9.46 10.60
CA THR A 234 28.62 -8.69 11.84
C THR A 234 29.92 -7.88 11.79
N GLU A 235 31.02 -8.49 11.33
CA GLU A 235 32.31 -7.82 11.15
C GLU A 235 32.23 -6.70 10.11
N SER A 236 31.44 -6.87 9.05
CA SER A 236 31.21 -5.85 8.02
C SER A 236 30.47 -4.64 8.61
N ILE A 237 29.42 -4.86 9.41
CA ILE A 237 28.67 -3.80 10.10
C ILE A 237 29.58 -3.07 11.10
N GLN A 238 30.34 -3.81 11.91
CA GLN A 238 31.28 -3.23 12.88
C GLN A 238 32.40 -2.41 12.21
N SER A 239 32.76 -2.76 10.97
CA SER A 239 33.75 -2.01 10.19
C SER A 239 33.19 -0.75 9.54
N GLY A 240 31.86 -0.60 9.47
CA GLY A 240 31.20 0.62 8.98
C GLY A 240 30.04 0.44 8.00
N MET A 241 29.73 -0.79 7.58
CA MET A 241 28.61 -1.04 6.67
C MET A 241 27.27 -0.77 7.38
N THR A 242 26.40 0.00 6.73
CA THR A 242 25.14 0.48 7.34
C THR A 242 23.90 0.02 6.58
N LYS A 243 23.88 0.07 5.25
CA LYS A 243 22.81 -0.53 4.44
C LYS A 243 23.23 -1.96 4.08
N ILE A 244 22.39 -2.95 4.36
CA ILE A 244 22.67 -4.37 4.09
C ILE A 244 21.62 -4.89 3.11
N GLN A 245 22.05 -5.26 1.90
CA GLN A 245 21.17 -5.62 0.80
C GLN A 245 20.90 -7.13 0.76
N TYR A 246 19.64 -7.54 0.96
CA TYR A 246 19.21 -8.94 0.86
C TYR A 246 18.28 -9.15 -0.33
N ASN A 247 18.45 -10.26 -1.04
CA ASN A 247 17.54 -10.66 -2.12
C ASN A 247 17.26 -12.16 -2.11
N ALA A 248 18.20 -12.95 -2.63
CA ALA A 248 18.01 -14.38 -2.91
C ALA A 248 17.67 -15.19 -1.65
N ASP A 249 18.23 -14.88 -0.48
CA ASP A 249 17.93 -15.57 0.79
C ASP A 249 16.43 -15.65 1.10
N THR A 250 15.68 -14.63 0.66
CA THR A 250 14.27 -14.49 0.99
C THR A 250 13.37 -14.88 -0.17
N ARG A 251 13.79 -14.55 -1.40
CA ARG A 251 13.10 -14.97 -2.62
C ARG A 251 13.15 -16.48 -2.78
N ASP A 252 14.31 -17.09 -2.58
CA ASP A 252 14.48 -18.54 -2.79
C ASP A 252 13.70 -19.31 -1.73
N LYS A 253 13.70 -18.86 -0.47
CA LYS A 253 12.83 -19.42 0.58
C LYS A 253 11.34 -19.28 0.25
N TYR A 254 10.91 -18.16 -0.31
CA TYR A 254 9.55 -17.99 -0.80
C TYR A 254 9.22 -18.99 -1.93
N VAL A 255 10.12 -19.15 -2.90
CA VAL A 255 9.94 -20.09 -4.03
C VAL A 255 9.95 -21.53 -3.55
N GLU A 256 10.86 -21.92 -2.66
CA GLU A 256 10.89 -23.24 -2.01
C GLU A 256 9.58 -23.54 -1.31
N GLU A 257 9.10 -22.61 -0.48
CA GLU A 257 7.84 -22.74 0.26
C GLU A 257 6.66 -22.84 -0.72
N LEU A 258 6.58 -21.96 -1.72
CA LEU A 258 5.54 -21.98 -2.75
C LEU A 258 5.55 -23.31 -3.51
N THR A 259 6.71 -23.77 -3.96
CA THR A 259 6.88 -25.03 -4.70
C THR A 259 6.45 -26.22 -3.85
N ARG A 260 6.84 -26.25 -2.59
CA ARG A 260 6.43 -27.29 -1.65
C ARG A 260 4.92 -27.25 -1.40
N CYS A 261 4.30 -26.08 -1.27
CA CYS A 261 2.85 -25.96 -1.15
C CYS A 261 2.15 -26.51 -2.39
N LEU A 262 2.56 -26.05 -3.59
CA LEU A 262 2.02 -26.50 -4.88
C LEU A 262 2.17 -28.02 -5.10
N ASN A 263 3.30 -28.60 -4.70
CA ASN A 263 3.56 -30.03 -4.81
C ASN A 263 2.86 -30.88 -3.74
N SER A 264 2.43 -30.28 -2.63
CA SER A 264 1.77 -30.99 -1.53
C SER A 264 0.27 -31.25 -1.74
N SER A 265 -0.26 -30.98 -2.95
CA SER A 265 -1.70 -30.97 -3.27
C SER A 265 -2.53 -30.05 -2.37
N LYS A 266 -1.89 -29.20 -1.56
CA LYS A 266 -2.54 -28.09 -0.87
C LYS A 266 -2.70 -26.97 -1.89
N THR A 267 -3.91 -26.45 -2.01
CA THR A 267 -4.21 -25.30 -2.85
C THR A 267 -3.38 -24.08 -2.37
N LEU A 268 -3.26 -23.05 -3.23
CA LEU A 268 -2.55 -21.79 -2.94
C LEU A 268 -2.84 -21.30 -1.50
N PRO A 269 -1.88 -20.62 -0.84
CA PRO A 269 -1.91 -20.36 0.60
C PRO A 269 -3.24 -19.75 1.06
N ASP A 270 -3.64 -20.09 2.29
CA ASP A 270 -4.85 -19.78 3.05
C ASP A 270 -5.61 -18.48 2.74
N ALA A 271 -5.01 -17.46 2.11
CA ALA A 271 -5.74 -16.26 1.65
C ALA A 271 -6.80 -16.57 0.59
N VAL A 272 -6.53 -17.49 -0.35
CA VAL A 272 -7.51 -17.87 -1.39
C VAL A 272 -8.47 -18.96 -0.87
N GLU A 273 -8.00 -19.92 -0.06
CA GLU A 273 -8.86 -20.92 0.59
C GLU A 273 -9.79 -20.34 1.68
N ASN A 274 -9.31 -19.36 2.48
CA ASN A 274 -10.18 -18.67 3.44
C ASN A 274 -11.22 -17.80 2.72
N MET A 275 -10.88 -17.17 1.60
CA MET A 275 -11.85 -16.41 0.82
C MET A 275 -12.87 -17.31 0.11
N SER A 276 -12.45 -18.47 -0.41
CA SER A 276 -13.36 -19.42 -1.08
C SER A 276 -14.32 -20.15 -0.14
N SER A 277 -14.01 -20.18 1.16
CA SER A 277 -14.89 -20.73 2.21
C SER A 277 -15.76 -19.67 2.91
N GLN A 278 -15.38 -18.39 2.84
CA GLN A 278 -16.09 -17.29 3.50
C GLN A 278 -17.46 -17.02 2.89
N VAL A 279 -18.46 -16.83 3.75
CA VAL A 279 -19.79 -16.38 3.36
C VAL A 279 -19.83 -14.85 3.46
N ILE A 280 -20.17 -14.20 2.35
CA ILE A 280 -20.19 -12.73 2.26
C ILE A 280 -21.62 -12.26 2.06
N LEU A 281 -22.13 -11.46 3.00
CA LEU A 281 -23.42 -10.78 2.89
C LEU A 281 -23.23 -9.36 2.34
N ILE A 282 -23.91 -9.02 1.25
CA ILE A 282 -23.93 -7.69 0.66
C ILE A 282 -25.37 -7.18 0.66
N THR A 283 -25.63 -6.12 1.44
CA THR A 283 -26.90 -5.38 1.39
C THR A 283 -26.79 -4.20 0.43
N GLY A 284 -27.88 -3.79 -0.21
CA GLY A 284 -27.82 -2.78 -1.26
C GLY A 284 -27.14 -3.29 -2.54
N ALA A 285 -27.24 -4.61 -2.77
CA ALA A 285 -26.54 -5.31 -3.85
C ALA A 285 -27.03 -4.92 -5.25
N GLY A 286 -28.25 -4.40 -5.39
CA GLY A 286 -28.78 -3.85 -6.65
C GLY A 286 -28.29 -2.42 -6.91
N GLY A 287 -27.74 -1.75 -5.89
CA GLY A 287 -27.12 -0.44 -6.02
C GLY A 287 -25.79 -0.48 -6.78
N PHE A 288 -25.31 0.69 -7.20
CA PHE A 288 -24.08 0.81 -8.02
C PHE A 288 -22.84 0.21 -7.36
N LEU A 289 -22.57 0.54 -6.10
CA LEU A 289 -21.42 -0.03 -5.38
C LEU A 289 -21.63 -1.51 -5.06
N GLY A 290 -22.85 -1.90 -4.70
CA GLY A 290 -23.18 -3.29 -4.38
C GLY A 290 -22.99 -4.22 -5.57
N ASN A 291 -23.42 -3.81 -6.76
CA ASN A 291 -23.27 -4.59 -7.98
C ASN A 291 -21.80 -4.74 -8.42
N LEU A 292 -21.03 -3.65 -8.38
CA LEU A 292 -19.58 -3.69 -8.66
C LEU A 292 -18.86 -4.59 -7.66
N LEU A 293 -19.17 -4.46 -6.38
CA LEU A 293 -18.57 -5.27 -5.33
C LEU A 293 -18.93 -6.75 -5.48
N ALA A 294 -20.20 -7.07 -5.71
CA ALA A 294 -20.65 -8.44 -5.93
C ALA A 294 -19.95 -9.06 -7.14
N SER A 295 -19.80 -8.32 -8.24
CA SER A 295 -19.09 -8.78 -9.44
C SER A 295 -17.61 -9.04 -9.14
N SER A 296 -16.90 -8.08 -8.56
CA SER A 296 -15.47 -8.25 -8.23
C SER A 296 -15.22 -9.36 -7.22
N ILE A 297 -16.11 -9.56 -6.23
CA ILE A 297 -15.95 -10.63 -5.24
C ILE A 297 -16.28 -12.00 -5.85
N SER A 298 -17.25 -12.09 -6.76
CA SER A 298 -17.64 -13.36 -7.41
C SER A 298 -16.51 -14.00 -8.23
N GLU A 299 -15.61 -13.19 -8.77
CA GLU A 299 -14.40 -13.64 -9.46
C GLU A 299 -13.38 -14.30 -8.50
N ILE A 300 -13.51 -14.06 -7.19
CA ILE A 300 -12.56 -14.50 -6.16
C ILE A 300 -13.18 -15.57 -5.24
N THR A 301 -14.48 -15.48 -4.94
CA THR A 301 -15.23 -16.43 -4.09
C THR A 301 -16.69 -16.58 -4.53
N GLY A 302 -17.22 -17.79 -4.41
CA GLY A 302 -18.56 -18.14 -4.88
C GLY A 302 -19.68 -18.03 -3.86
N ARG A 303 -19.41 -17.79 -2.56
CA ARG A 303 -20.45 -17.84 -1.48
C ARG A 303 -20.98 -16.46 -1.12
N LEU A 304 -21.93 -15.97 -1.91
CA LEU A 304 -22.49 -14.63 -1.76
C LEU A 304 -23.95 -14.68 -1.33
N ILE A 305 -24.31 -13.88 -0.32
CA ILE A 305 -25.68 -13.54 0.03
C ILE A 305 -25.91 -12.10 -0.42
N LEU A 306 -26.66 -11.91 -1.50
CA LEU A 306 -26.97 -10.60 -2.06
C LEU A 306 -28.39 -10.21 -1.69
N THR A 307 -28.59 -9.02 -1.14
CA THR A 307 -29.93 -8.54 -0.77
C THR A 307 -30.14 -7.08 -1.07
N ASP A 308 -31.35 -6.77 -1.53
CA ASP A 308 -31.85 -5.44 -1.83
C ASP A 308 -33.39 -5.48 -1.88
N THR A 309 -34.02 -4.32 -1.90
CA THR A 309 -35.46 -4.15 -2.18
C THR A 309 -35.77 -4.12 -3.69
N ILE A 310 -34.76 -3.86 -4.52
CA ILE A 310 -34.86 -3.87 -5.98
C ILE A 310 -34.27 -5.15 -6.59
N ASP A 311 -34.53 -5.38 -7.87
CA ASP A 311 -33.96 -6.51 -8.60
C ASP A 311 -32.42 -6.43 -8.65
N ILE A 312 -31.79 -7.57 -8.35
CA ILE A 312 -30.34 -7.73 -8.39
C ILE A 312 -30.00 -8.61 -9.59
N THR A 313 -29.15 -8.11 -10.50
CA THR A 313 -28.55 -8.95 -11.53
C THR A 313 -27.40 -9.74 -10.91
N PRO A 314 -27.46 -11.10 -10.89
CA PRO A 314 -26.38 -11.91 -10.37
C PRO A 314 -25.08 -11.71 -11.18
N PRO A 315 -23.90 -11.74 -10.54
CA PRO A 315 -22.64 -11.60 -11.25
C PRO A 315 -22.34 -12.82 -12.16
N THR A 316 -21.57 -12.59 -13.23
CA THR A 316 -21.24 -13.59 -14.27
C THR A 316 -19.71 -13.68 -14.46
N PRO A 317 -19.11 -14.88 -14.58
CA PRO A 317 -19.72 -16.21 -14.53
C PRO A 317 -20.15 -16.55 -13.09
N ALA A 318 -21.32 -17.18 -12.95
CA ALA A 318 -21.81 -17.64 -11.66
C ALA A 318 -20.89 -18.76 -11.14
N THR A 319 -19.82 -18.40 -10.44
CA THR A 319 -19.07 -19.33 -9.62
C THR A 319 -20.02 -19.86 -8.54
N SER A 320 -19.98 -21.16 -8.29
CA SER A 320 -20.98 -21.90 -7.55
C SER A 320 -21.21 -21.29 -6.14
N SER A 321 -22.46 -20.90 -5.82
CA SER A 321 -23.03 -20.58 -4.48
C SER A 321 -23.47 -19.12 -4.20
N CYS A 322 -23.93 -18.36 -5.20
CA CYS A 322 -24.56 -17.05 -4.97
C CYS A 322 -26.08 -17.17 -4.74
N ILE A 323 -26.61 -16.54 -3.69
CA ILE A 323 -28.05 -16.40 -3.44
C ILE A 323 -28.46 -14.93 -3.51
N VAL A 324 -29.62 -14.69 -4.11
CA VAL A 324 -30.23 -13.36 -4.23
C VAL A 324 -31.52 -13.37 -3.44
N LEU A 325 -31.66 -12.45 -2.49
CA LEU A 325 -32.80 -12.35 -1.59
C LEU A 325 -33.38 -10.93 -1.66
N THR A 326 -34.58 -10.78 -2.20
CA THR A 326 -35.32 -9.52 -2.14
C THR A 326 -35.89 -9.34 -0.73
N LYS A 327 -35.35 -8.38 0.03
CA LYS A 327 -35.71 -8.16 1.45
C LYS A 327 -35.83 -6.69 1.78
N ASP A 328 -36.85 -6.34 2.55
CA ASP A 328 -36.99 -5.04 3.21
C ASP A 328 -36.33 -5.10 4.59
N LEU A 329 -35.15 -4.49 4.69
CA LEU A 329 -34.35 -4.52 5.92
C LEU A 329 -34.91 -3.61 7.03
N THR A 330 -35.99 -2.87 6.77
CA THR A 330 -36.72 -2.18 7.83
C THR A 330 -37.59 -3.13 8.67
N GLN A 331 -37.72 -4.39 8.24
CA GLN A 331 -38.43 -5.46 8.93
C GLN A 331 -37.43 -6.38 9.64
N PRO A 332 -37.41 -6.45 10.99
CA PRO A 332 -36.40 -7.22 11.74
C PRO A 332 -36.36 -8.72 11.44
N ASP A 333 -37.50 -9.33 11.12
CA ASP A 333 -37.61 -10.74 10.73
C ASP A 333 -36.92 -11.02 9.39
N GLN A 334 -37.02 -10.07 8.44
CA GLN A 334 -36.34 -10.17 7.16
C GLN A 334 -34.83 -10.03 7.32
N VAL A 335 -34.37 -9.13 8.19
CA VAL A 335 -32.96 -9.01 8.57
C VAL A 335 -32.44 -10.32 9.20
N GLU A 336 -33.19 -10.89 10.14
CA GLU A 336 -32.83 -12.15 10.80
C GLU A 336 -32.66 -13.28 9.78
N SER A 337 -33.55 -13.37 8.79
CA SER A 337 -33.51 -14.42 7.76
C SER A 337 -32.22 -14.44 6.92
N LEU A 338 -31.48 -13.33 6.85
CA LEU A 338 -30.19 -13.25 6.15
C LEU A 338 -29.08 -14.06 6.83
N PHE A 339 -29.24 -14.40 8.10
CA PHE A 339 -28.26 -15.16 8.89
C PHE A 339 -28.60 -16.65 8.97
N HIS A 340 -29.73 -17.09 8.40
CA HIS A 340 -30.22 -18.48 8.45
C HIS A 340 -30.30 -19.11 7.06
N THR A 341 -29.31 -18.83 6.21
CA THR A 341 -29.26 -19.32 4.82
C THR A 341 -28.48 -20.64 4.72
N HIS A 342 -28.71 -21.41 3.65
CA HIS A 342 -27.99 -22.67 3.42
C HIS A 342 -26.48 -22.49 3.14
N LEU A 343 -26.02 -21.25 2.91
CA LEU A 343 -24.60 -20.95 2.74
C LEU A 343 -23.84 -20.89 4.07
N GLY A 344 -24.56 -20.76 5.19
CA GLY A 344 -23.99 -20.58 6.52
C GLY A 344 -24.07 -19.13 7.02
N LEU A 345 -23.40 -18.89 8.15
CA LEU A 345 -23.34 -17.57 8.79
C LEU A 345 -22.36 -16.65 8.03
N PRO A 346 -22.67 -15.36 7.84
CA PRO A 346 -21.74 -14.42 7.24
C PRO A 346 -20.46 -14.25 8.06
N ASP A 347 -19.31 -14.36 7.40
CA ASP A 347 -18.00 -13.97 7.92
C ASP A 347 -17.73 -12.47 7.66
N VAL A 348 -18.35 -11.94 6.62
CA VAL A 348 -18.23 -10.54 6.18
C VAL A 348 -19.60 -9.99 5.82
N VAL A 349 -19.93 -8.81 6.34
CA VAL A 349 -21.15 -8.05 6.03
C VAL A 349 -20.75 -6.72 5.41
N TYR A 350 -21.12 -6.51 4.15
CA TYR A 350 -21.07 -5.22 3.48
C TYR A 350 -22.44 -4.54 3.58
N CYS A 351 -22.50 -3.52 4.43
CA CYS A 351 -23.67 -2.70 4.66
C CYS A 351 -23.68 -1.51 3.69
N LEU A 352 -24.29 -1.67 2.51
CA LEU A 352 -24.35 -0.66 1.45
C LEU A 352 -25.78 -0.17 1.15
N HIS A 353 -26.81 -0.75 1.78
CA HIS A 353 -28.18 -0.25 1.66
C HIS A 353 -28.34 1.14 2.31
N GLY A 354 -29.33 1.88 1.86
CA GLY A 354 -29.63 3.21 2.37
C GLY A 354 -30.45 4.04 1.40
N ILE A 355 -31.11 5.08 1.90
CA ILE A 355 -31.64 6.15 1.05
C ILE A 355 -30.64 7.29 0.93
N MET A 356 -30.55 7.88 -0.25
CA MET A 356 -29.57 8.91 -0.57
C MET A 356 -29.94 10.27 0.04
N SER A 357 -28.99 11.21 0.02
CA SER A 357 -29.07 12.45 0.80
C SER A 357 -30.33 13.28 0.60
N ARG A 358 -30.83 13.41 -0.64
CA ARG A 358 -32.07 14.16 -0.89
C ARG A 358 -33.29 13.37 -0.41
N GLY A 359 -33.29 12.05 -0.59
CA GLY A 359 -34.39 11.20 -0.09
C GLY A 359 -34.52 11.22 1.45
N ALA A 360 -33.40 11.25 2.17
CA ALA A 360 -33.40 11.39 3.62
C ALA A 360 -33.83 12.79 4.08
N GLU A 361 -33.46 13.83 3.34
CA GLU A 361 -33.86 15.21 3.66
C GLU A 361 -35.36 15.44 3.39
N ASP A 362 -35.86 14.95 2.25
CA ASP A 362 -37.26 15.08 1.85
C ASP A 362 -38.19 14.23 2.76
N ASN A 363 -37.67 13.16 3.37
CA ASN A 363 -38.42 12.28 4.28
C ASN A 363 -37.56 11.78 5.44
N PHE A 364 -37.50 12.59 6.50
CA PHE A 364 -36.70 12.33 7.70
C PHE A 364 -37.01 10.99 8.38
N ASP A 365 -38.30 10.66 8.57
CA ASP A 365 -38.70 9.43 9.27
C ASP A 365 -38.28 8.18 8.49
N MET A 366 -38.43 8.22 7.16
CA MET A 366 -37.96 7.14 6.29
C MET A 366 -36.42 7.06 6.27
N GLY A 367 -35.74 8.21 6.35
CA GLY A 367 -34.29 8.34 6.53
C GLY A 367 -33.80 7.62 7.78
N LEU A 368 -34.34 7.93 8.95
CA LEU A 368 -34.02 7.23 10.19
C LEU A 368 -34.30 5.72 10.08
N LYS A 369 -35.47 5.34 9.57
CA LYS A 369 -35.87 3.94 9.49
C LYS A 369 -34.93 3.10 8.62
N ILE A 370 -34.44 3.64 7.49
CA ILE A 370 -33.58 2.92 6.53
C ILE A 370 -32.09 3.14 6.77
N ASN A 371 -31.65 4.34 7.15
CA ASN A 371 -30.22 4.63 7.28
C ASN A 371 -29.72 4.33 8.69
N VAL A 372 -30.59 4.26 9.71
CA VAL A 372 -30.20 4.02 11.11
C VAL A 372 -30.80 2.72 11.64
N ASP A 373 -32.13 2.60 11.65
CA ASP A 373 -32.79 1.49 12.36
C ASP A 373 -32.53 0.14 11.69
N SER A 374 -32.64 0.04 10.36
CA SER A 374 -32.31 -1.22 9.65
C SER A 374 -30.84 -1.62 9.81
N VAL A 375 -29.92 -0.64 9.84
CA VAL A 375 -28.49 -0.91 10.06
C VAL A 375 -28.25 -1.38 11.49
N ARG A 376 -28.92 -0.79 12.48
CA ARG A 376 -28.90 -1.27 13.87
C ARG A 376 -29.47 -2.68 13.97
N SER A 377 -30.60 -2.98 13.32
CA SER A 377 -31.15 -4.34 13.28
C SER A 377 -30.16 -5.33 12.67
N LEU A 378 -29.45 -4.95 11.61
CA LEU A 378 -28.42 -5.76 10.98
C LEU A 378 -27.21 -6.00 11.90
N LEU A 379 -26.76 -4.97 12.62
CA LEU A 379 -25.72 -5.09 13.64
C LEU A 379 -26.13 -6.02 14.78
N ASP A 380 -27.37 -5.91 15.25
CA ASP A 380 -27.91 -6.76 16.31
C ASP A 380 -28.08 -8.21 15.86
N ALA A 381 -28.44 -8.46 14.61
CA ALA A 381 -28.49 -9.79 14.03
C ALA A 381 -27.08 -10.39 13.86
N ALA A 382 -26.11 -9.61 13.38
CA ALA A 382 -24.72 -10.04 13.27
C ALA A 382 -24.13 -10.38 14.65
N ARG A 383 -24.34 -9.53 15.65
CA ARG A 383 -23.89 -9.75 17.04
C ARG A 383 -24.49 -11.03 17.66
N ARG A 384 -25.75 -11.35 17.36
CA ARG A 384 -26.44 -12.51 17.93
C ARG A 384 -26.06 -13.83 17.26
N ASN A 385 -25.86 -13.80 15.94
CA ASN A 385 -25.74 -15.03 15.15
C ASN A 385 -24.30 -15.34 14.74
N CYS A 386 -23.49 -14.32 14.43
CA CYS A 386 -22.13 -14.52 13.92
C CYS A 386 -21.11 -14.66 15.06
N ARG A 387 -19.90 -15.07 14.68
CA ARG A 387 -18.75 -15.01 15.57
C ARG A 387 -18.32 -13.55 15.84
N PRO A 388 -17.71 -13.25 17.00
CA PRO A 388 -17.26 -11.90 17.36
C PRO A 388 -16.29 -11.23 16.38
N ASP A 389 -15.60 -12.02 15.54
CA ASP A 389 -14.67 -11.57 14.52
C ASP A 389 -15.32 -11.31 13.14
N VAL A 390 -16.65 -11.37 13.05
CA VAL A 390 -17.38 -11.00 11.83
C VAL A 390 -17.00 -9.59 11.40
N LYS A 391 -16.58 -9.44 10.14
CA LYS A 391 -16.22 -8.14 9.59
C LYS A 391 -17.47 -7.40 9.17
N PHE A 392 -17.71 -6.24 9.73
CA PHE A 392 -18.85 -5.40 9.39
C PHE A 392 -18.36 -4.12 8.71
N ILE A 393 -18.51 -4.03 7.39
CA ILE A 393 -18.07 -2.90 6.58
C ILE A 393 -19.27 -2.02 6.27
N PHE A 394 -19.22 -0.76 6.68
CA PHE A 394 -20.28 0.21 6.44
C PHE A 394 -19.82 1.33 5.51
N ALA A 395 -20.62 1.59 4.47
CA ALA A 395 -20.45 2.74 3.60
C ALA A 395 -21.13 3.98 4.21
N SER A 396 -20.30 4.82 4.82
CA SER A 396 -20.64 6.16 5.28
C SER A 396 -20.41 7.20 4.17
N SER A 397 -20.47 8.48 4.52
CA SER A 397 -20.43 9.60 3.58
C SER A 397 -19.56 10.74 4.09
N LEU A 398 -19.02 11.54 3.17
CA LEU A 398 -18.44 12.84 3.51
C LEU A 398 -19.48 13.84 4.04
N ALA A 399 -20.78 13.57 3.88
CA ALA A 399 -21.87 14.37 4.44
C ALA A 399 -21.90 14.43 5.98
N VAL A 400 -21.14 13.57 6.66
CA VAL A 400 -20.93 13.65 8.12
C VAL A 400 -20.18 14.93 8.52
N TYR A 401 -19.46 15.53 7.57
CA TYR A 401 -18.78 16.81 7.77
C TYR A 401 -19.67 17.96 7.30
N GLY A 402 -19.61 19.07 8.04
CA GLY A 402 -20.34 20.29 7.76
C GLY A 402 -19.90 21.41 8.68
N GLY A 403 -20.51 22.59 8.53
CA GLY A 403 -20.09 23.81 9.22
C GLY A 403 -18.75 24.37 8.70
N PRO A 404 -18.07 25.23 9.47
CA PRO A 404 -16.74 25.72 9.14
C PRO A 404 -15.72 24.56 9.15
N LEU A 405 -15.19 24.21 7.98
CA LEU A 405 -14.24 23.13 7.81
C LEU A 405 -12.82 23.68 7.55
N PRO A 406 -11.77 22.98 8.03
CA PRO A 406 -10.39 23.31 7.66
C PRO A 406 -10.17 23.11 6.15
N GLU A 407 -9.09 23.68 5.63
CA GLU A 407 -8.71 23.52 4.21
C GLU A 407 -8.54 22.04 3.83
N ILE A 408 -7.93 21.25 4.72
CA ILE A 408 -7.75 19.80 4.57
C ILE A 408 -8.52 19.08 5.66
N ILE A 409 -9.47 18.23 5.25
CA ILE A 409 -10.23 17.36 6.15
C ILE A 409 -9.42 16.09 6.40
N THR A 410 -9.23 15.74 7.66
CA THR A 410 -8.49 14.55 8.09
C THR A 410 -9.42 13.59 8.83
N PRO A 411 -9.03 12.32 9.04
CA PRO A 411 -9.82 11.40 9.89
C PRO A 411 -10.05 11.91 11.33
N SER A 412 -9.23 12.85 11.81
CA SER A 412 -9.37 13.51 13.12
C SER A 412 -10.27 14.76 13.10
N THR A 413 -10.70 15.22 11.92
CA THR A 413 -11.64 16.34 11.83
C THR A 413 -12.96 15.96 12.49
N VAL A 414 -13.48 16.85 13.33
CA VAL A 414 -14.75 16.63 14.03
C VAL A 414 -15.89 16.61 12.99
N ALA A 415 -16.70 15.56 13.02
CA ALA A 415 -17.88 15.45 12.18
C ALA A 415 -19.02 16.30 12.79
N ILE A 416 -19.49 17.28 12.02
CA ILE A 416 -20.56 18.22 12.40
C ILE A 416 -21.55 18.26 11.22
N PRO A 417 -22.40 17.23 11.07
CA PRO A 417 -23.27 17.13 9.90
C PRO A 417 -24.26 18.30 9.86
N GLN A 418 -24.62 18.72 8.65
CA GLN A 418 -25.59 19.79 8.38
C GLN A 418 -26.77 19.31 7.51
N SER A 419 -26.92 17.98 7.39
CA SER A 419 -28.05 17.33 6.70
C SER A 419 -28.52 16.13 7.50
N SER A 420 -29.77 15.72 7.29
CA SER A 420 -30.35 14.54 7.94
C SER A 420 -29.54 13.29 7.60
N TYR A 421 -29.22 13.11 6.31
CA TYR A 421 -28.37 12.02 5.83
C TYR A 421 -26.98 11.99 6.50
N GLY A 422 -26.33 13.15 6.63
CA GLY A 422 -25.04 13.26 7.31
C GLY A 422 -25.12 12.86 8.78
N MET A 423 -26.19 13.27 9.47
CA MET A 423 -26.45 12.93 10.86
C MET A 423 -26.69 11.43 11.01
N GLU A 424 -27.59 10.85 10.22
CA GLU A 424 -27.91 9.43 10.21
C GLU A 424 -26.66 8.57 10.00
N LYS A 425 -25.80 8.92 9.03
CA LYS A 425 -24.53 8.23 8.80
C LYS A 425 -23.63 8.31 10.02
N LEU A 426 -23.44 9.49 10.62
CA LEU A 426 -22.60 9.65 11.80
C LEU A 426 -23.13 8.86 13.01
N MET A 427 -24.45 8.80 13.20
CA MET A 427 -25.08 7.96 14.25
C MET A 427 -24.66 6.50 14.12
N VAL A 428 -24.71 5.96 12.89
CA VAL A 428 -24.29 4.58 12.63
C VAL A 428 -22.78 4.39 12.82
N GLU A 429 -21.95 5.35 12.42
CA GLU A 429 -20.50 5.25 12.66
C GLU A 429 -20.19 5.11 14.16
N LEU A 430 -20.86 5.90 15.00
CA LEU A 430 -20.70 5.84 16.45
C LEU A 430 -21.21 4.51 17.02
N LEU A 431 -22.32 4.00 16.49
CA LEU A 431 -22.87 2.70 16.87
C LEU A 431 -21.91 1.56 16.54
N ILE A 432 -21.39 1.51 15.31
CA ILE A 432 -20.40 0.52 14.87
C ILE A 432 -19.16 0.60 15.76
N ASN A 433 -18.66 1.81 16.05
CA ASN A 433 -17.51 2.00 16.92
C ASN A 433 -17.77 1.42 18.32
N ASP A 434 -18.96 1.57 18.90
CA ASP A 434 -19.28 0.97 20.20
C ASP A 434 -19.37 -0.57 20.13
N TYR A 435 -19.98 -1.11 19.07
CA TYR A 435 -20.06 -2.56 18.85
C TYR A 435 -18.67 -3.18 18.67
N THR A 436 -17.78 -2.52 17.93
CA THR A 436 -16.38 -2.93 17.78
C THR A 436 -15.60 -2.82 19.08
N ARG A 437 -15.73 -1.71 19.82
CA ARG A 437 -15.07 -1.52 21.13
C ARG A 437 -15.46 -2.61 22.14
N ARG A 438 -16.70 -3.10 22.08
CA ARG A 438 -17.21 -4.19 22.90
C ARG A 438 -16.78 -5.58 22.44
N GLY A 439 -16.12 -5.68 21.28
CA GLY A 439 -15.69 -6.95 20.69
C GLY A 439 -16.83 -7.79 20.17
N TRP A 440 -17.93 -7.17 19.71
CA TRP A 440 -19.06 -7.89 19.12
C TRP A 440 -18.91 -8.11 17.61
N ILE A 441 -18.11 -7.26 16.95
CA ILE A 441 -17.81 -7.27 15.51
C ILE A 441 -16.41 -6.68 15.26
N ASP A 442 -15.79 -6.96 14.11
CA ASP A 442 -14.70 -6.17 13.51
C ASP A 442 -15.31 -5.10 12.57
N GLY A 443 -15.68 -3.94 13.13
CA GLY A 443 -16.37 -2.88 12.41
C GLY A 443 -15.43 -1.93 11.66
N ARG A 444 -15.76 -1.64 10.41
CA ARG A 444 -15.00 -0.75 9.51
C ARG A 444 -15.93 0.23 8.83
N VAL A 445 -15.63 1.52 8.99
CA VAL A 445 -16.39 2.61 8.37
C VAL A 445 -15.59 3.17 7.20
N LEU A 446 -16.23 3.23 6.04
CA LEU A 446 -15.65 3.82 4.83
C LEU A 446 -16.40 5.09 4.48
N ARG A 447 -15.70 6.23 4.43
CA ARG A 447 -16.24 7.49 3.91
C ARG A 447 -15.75 7.65 2.48
N LEU A 448 -16.54 7.17 1.52
CA LEU A 448 -16.15 7.14 0.11
C LEU A 448 -16.22 8.54 -0.52
N PRO A 449 -15.31 8.86 -1.46
CA PRO A 449 -15.36 10.12 -2.20
C PRO A 449 -16.58 10.17 -3.12
N THR A 450 -16.96 11.37 -3.55
CA THR A 450 -18.00 11.55 -4.56
C THR A 450 -17.51 11.03 -5.91
N ILE A 451 -18.18 10.00 -6.43
CA ILE A 451 -17.90 9.48 -7.78
C ILE A 451 -18.72 10.31 -8.79
N VAL A 452 -18.02 11.01 -9.67
CA VAL A 452 -18.59 11.83 -10.75
C VAL A 452 -18.52 11.04 -12.06
N VAL A 453 -19.53 11.22 -12.92
CA VAL A 453 -19.78 10.42 -14.14
C VAL A 453 -20.19 8.98 -13.83
N ARG A 454 -21.13 8.81 -12.90
CA ARG A 454 -21.76 7.50 -12.65
C ARG A 454 -22.64 7.08 -13.83
N ALA A 455 -22.53 5.83 -14.27
CA ALA A 455 -23.43 5.26 -15.29
C ALA A 455 -24.87 5.09 -14.77
N GLY A 456 -25.85 5.13 -15.67
CA GLY A 456 -27.28 4.93 -15.36
C GLY A 456 -28.07 6.23 -15.17
N ALA A 457 -29.31 6.14 -14.67
CA ALA A 457 -30.15 7.29 -14.39
C ALA A 457 -29.63 8.11 -13.17
N PRO A 458 -29.96 9.42 -13.05
CA PRO A 458 -29.64 10.19 -11.85
C PRO A 458 -30.21 9.53 -10.58
N SER A 459 -29.41 9.46 -9.51
CA SER A 459 -29.91 9.03 -8.20
C SER A 459 -30.55 10.19 -7.44
N ASN A 460 -31.40 9.89 -6.44
CA ASN A 460 -31.93 10.87 -5.47
C ASN A 460 -30.88 11.37 -4.47
N ALA A 461 -29.65 11.61 -4.93
CA ALA A 461 -28.59 12.25 -4.16
C ALA A 461 -28.53 13.73 -4.51
N THR A 462 -28.26 14.60 -3.54
CA THR A 462 -28.11 16.04 -3.77
C THR A 462 -26.97 16.33 -4.76
N SER A 463 -25.94 15.49 -4.77
CA SER A 463 -24.79 15.57 -5.68
C SER A 463 -25.02 14.95 -7.06
N SER A 464 -26.20 14.40 -7.36
CA SER A 464 -26.43 13.68 -8.63
C SER A 464 -26.27 14.56 -9.86
N PHE A 465 -26.53 15.87 -9.73
CA PHE A 465 -26.33 16.85 -10.81
C PHE A 465 -24.87 16.90 -11.29
N LEU A 466 -23.88 16.58 -10.43
CA LEU A 466 -22.46 16.57 -10.81
C LEU A 466 -22.16 15.53 -11.90
N SER A 467 -22.80 14.36 -11.81
CA SER A 467 -22.72 13.39 -12.91
C SER A 467 -23.54 13.87 -14.11
N GLY A 468 -24.69 14.49 -13.84
CA GLY A 468 -25.61 15.04 -14.84
C GLY A 468 -24.96 16.03 -15.81
N ILE A 469 -24.18 16.98 -15.29
CA ILE A 469 -23.52 18.02 -16.09
C ILE A 469 -22.41 17.49 -17.02
N VAL A 470 -21.94 16.25 -16.82
CA VAL A 470 -20.90 15.64 -17.66
C VAL A 470 -21.47 14.54 -18.56
N ARG A 471 -22.24 13.61 -18.00
CA ARG A 471 -22.70 12.40 -18.70
C ARG A 471 -23.75 12.71 -19.76
N GLU A 472 -24.66 13.64 -19.51
CA GLU A 472 -25.76 13.98 -20.41
C GLU A 472 -25.21 14.67 -21.68
N PRO A 473 -24.30 15.67 -21.57
CA PRO A 473 -23.63 16.24 -22.75
C PRO A 473 -22.82 15.23 -23.56
N LEU A 474 -22.15 14.26 -22.91
CA LEU A 474 -21.45 13.17 -23.60
C LEU A 474 -22.39 12.28 -24.44
N ARG A 475 -23.70 12.33 -24.18
CA ARG A 475 -24.74 11.63 -24.94
C ARG A 475 -25.52 12.55 -25.88
N GLY A 476 -25.08 13.81 -26.03
CA GLY A 476 -25.79 14.82 -26.82
C GLY A 476 -27.09 15.31 -26.18
N VAL A 477 -27.28 15.09 -24.87
CA VAL A 477 -28.45 15.54 -24.11
C VAL A 477 -28.11 16.85 -23.41
N GLU A 478 -28.91 17.88 -23.67
CA GLU A 478 -28.79 19.17 -22.99
C GLU A 478 -29.12 19.03 -21.48
N THR A 479 -28.36 19.70 -20.62
CA THR A 479 -28.53 19.61 -19.18
C THR A 479 -28.29 20.96 -18.50
N THR A 480 -29.00 21.22 -17.41
CA THR A 480 -28.87 22.46 -16.63
C THR A 480 -27.80 22.31 -15.55
N CYS A 481 -26.85 23.25 -15.50
CA CYS A 481 -25.89 23.36 -14.39
C CYS A 481 -26.50 24.24 -13.28
N PRO A 482 -26.93 23.67 -12.13
CA PRO A 482 -27.70 24.40 -11.11
C PRO A 482 -26.86 25.36 -10.25
N ILE A 483 -25.55 25.46 -10.51
CA ILE A 483 -24.56 26.17 -9.68
C ILE A 483 -23.85 27.31 -10.42
N GLY A 484 -24.40 27.74 -11.57
CA GLY A 484 -23.89 28.89 -12.32
C GLY A 484 -22.57 28.62 -13.03
N ASN A 485 -21.69 29.63 -13.08
CA ASN A 485 -20.45 29.64 -13.88
C ASN A 485 -19.20 29.16 -13.13
N SER A 486 -19.32 28.69 -11.89
CA SER A 486 -18.18 28.16 -11.15
C SER A 486 -18.58 27.00 -10.23
N LEU A 487 -17.80 25.92 -10.27
CA LEU A 487 -17.96 24.76 -9.41
C LEU A 487 -16.62 24.42 -8.76
N TRP A 488 -16.58 24.39 -7.44
CA TRP A 488 -15.45 23.87 -6.67
C TRP A 488 -15.88 22.60 -5.95
N ILE A 489 -15.45 21.44 -6.44
CA ILE A 489 -15.66 20.17 -5.73
C ILE A 489 -14.46 19.95 -4.81
N ARG A 490 -14.63 20.16 -3.50
CA ARG A 490 -13.60 19.79 -2.52
C ARG A 490 -13.76 18.31 -2.15
N GLN A 491 -12.80 17.50 -2.55
CA GLN A 491 -12.70 16.10 -2.10
C GLN A 491 -11.55 15.98 -1.12
N SER A 492 -11.84 15.40 0.05
CA SER A 492 -10.81 15.03 1.01
C SER A 492 -10.12 13.75 0.52
N TYR A 493 -8.89 13.87 0.04
CA TYR A 493 -8.01 12.74 -0.22
C TYR A 493 -7.01 12.63 0.92
N LEU A 494 -7.06 11.51 1.65
CA LEU A 494 -5.97 11.02 2.49
C LEU A 494 -5.99 9.49 2.52
#